data_AF-A0A8T4WKS6-F1
#
_entry.id   AF-A0A8T4WKS6-F1
#
_cell.length_a   1.000
_cell.length_b   1.000
_cell.length_c   1.000
_cell.angle_alpha   90.00
_cell.angle_beta   90.00
_cell.angle_gamma   90.00
#
_symmetry.space_group_name_H-M   'P 1'
#
loop_
_entity.id
_entity.type
_entity.pdbx_description
1 polymer ?
#
loop_
_entity_poly.entity_id
_entity_poly.type
_entity_poly.pdbx_seq_one_letter_code
_entity_poly.pdbx_strand_id
1 'polypeptide(L)' 'MDRGRLDLMPICGVCGKEVDEQPKITEDARCSVCGAELTIISKGEEKEEEE' A
#
# COMPACT_ATOMS: atom_id res chain seq x y z
N MET A 1 4.51 20.25 25.93
CA MET A 1 4.35 20.65 24.51
C MET A 1 5.12 19.65 23.66
N ASP A 2 4.58 18.45 23.55
CA ASP A 2 5.16 17.31 22.86
C ASP A 2 5.09 17.51 21.36
N ARG A 3 6.18 17.97 20.74
CA ARG A 3 6.32 17.95 19.27
C ARG A 3 7.75 17.65 18.85
N GLY A 4 8.31 16.57 19.41
CA GLY A 4 9.47 15.93 18.82
C GLY A 4 9.08 15.41 17.44
N ARG A 5 9.36 16.18 16.41
CA ARG A 5 9.20 15.78 15.01
C ARG A 5 10.33 14.81 14.69
N LEU A 6 10.18 13.56 15.12
CA LEU A 6 11.04 12.47 14.71
C LEU A 6 10.96 12.37 13.18
N ASP A 7 12.11 12.24 12.53
CA ASP A 7 12.27 11.99 11.10
C ASP A 7 11.66 10.63 10.72
N LEU A 8 10.33 10.52 10.82
CA LEU A 8 9.58 9.32 10.50
C LEU A 8 9.58 9.17 8.99
N MET A 9 10.52 8.35 8.51
CA MET A 9 10.46 7.79 7.16
C MET A 9 9.05 7.19 6.95
N PRO A 10 8.40 7.49 5.82
CA PRO A 10 7.10 6.90 5.54
C PRO A 10 7.20 5.37 5.53
N ILE A 11 6.17 4.71 6.05
CA ILE A 11 6.10 3.24 6.06
C ILE A 11 5.17 2.81 4.92
N CYS A 12 5.59 1.81 4.15
CA CYS A 12 4.76 1.21 3.12
C CYS A 12 3.58 0.46 3.74
N GLY A 13 2.36 0.92 3.47
CA GLY A 13 1.13 0.24 3.91
C GLY A 13 0.91 -1.14 3.29
N VAL A 14 1.72 -1.53 2.30
CA VAL A 14 1.62 -2.82 1.61
C VAL A 14 2.57 -3.86 2.20
N CYS A 15 3.87 -3.53 2.29
CA CYS A 15 4.89 -4.47 2.76
C CYS A 15 5.41 -4.17 4.18
N GLY A 16 4.98 -3.06 4.80
CA GLY A 16 5.38 -2.67 6.15
C GLY A 16 6.81 -2.15 6.31
N LYS A 17 7.56 -2.01 5.23
CA LYS A 17 8.95 -1.50 5.26
C LYS A 17 8.98 0.03 5.27
N GLU A 18 10.02 0.57 5.89
CA GLU A 18 10.39 1.99 5.76
C GLU A 18 10.78 2.28 4.30
N VAL A 19 10.30 3.41 3.79
CA VAL A 19 10.53 3.86 2.41
C VAL A 19 10.91 5.33 2.41
N ASP A 20 11.70 5.76 1.42
CA ASP A 20 12.18 7.14 1.32
C ASP A 20 11.08 8.15 0.98
N GLU A 21 10.03 7.68 0.30
CA GLU A 21 8.89 8.50 -0.12
C GLU A 21 7.55 7.80 0.17
N GLN A 22 6.48 8.59 0.28
CA GLN A 22 5.15 8.04 0.53
C GLN A 22 4.72 7.15 -0.67
N PRO A 23 4.49 5.85 -0.45
CA PRO A 23 4.21 4.93 -1.54
C PRO A 23 2.84 5.20 -2.15
N LYS A 24 2.75 5.05 -3.46
CA LYS A 24 1.51 5.21 -4.24
C LYS A 24 1.15 3.88 -4.89
N ILE A 25 -0.15 3.70 -5.12
CA ILE A 25 -0.65 2.55 -5.88
C ILE A 25 -0.64 2.95 -7.35
N THR A 26 0.01 2.14 -8.19
CA THR A 26 0.02 2.31 -9.65
C THR A 26 -1.30 1.84 -10.27
N GLU A 27 -1.53 2.19 -11.53
CA GLU A 27 -2.69 1.74 -12.31
C GLU A 27 -2.80 0.21 -12.45
N ASP A 28 -1.66 -0.49 -12.45
CA ASP A 28 -1.60 -1.97 -12.41
C ASP A 28 -1.90 -2.58 -11.02
N ALA A 29 -2.44 -1.79 -10.09
CA ALA A 29 -2.65 -2.19 -8.70
C ALA A 29 -1.37 -2.67 -8.02
N ARG A 30 -0.23 -1.99 -8.22
CA ARG A 30 1.04 -2.32 -7.56
C ARG A 30 1.56 -1.19 -6.69
N CYS A 31 2.32 -1.52 -5.66
CA CYS A 31 3.04 -0.52 -4.89
C CYS A 31 4.20 0.05 -5.72
N SER A 32 4.26 1.38 -5.86
CA SER A 32 5.31 2.06 -6.63
C SER A 32 6.72 1.85 -6.11
N VAL A 33 6.88 1.50 -4.83
CA VAL A 33 8.21 1.36 -4.19
C VAL A 33 8.65 -0.10 -4.09
N CYS A 34 7.78 -0.99 -3.60
CA CYS A 34 8.16 -2.40 -3.40
C CYS A 34 7.71 -3.33 -4.53
N GLY A 35 6.90 -2.84 -5.48
CA GLY A 35 6.38 -3.64 -6.60
C GLY A 35 5.35 -4.70 -6.22
N ALA A 36 4.96 -4.78 -4.94
CA ALA A 36 3.96 -5.75 -4.48
C ALA A 36 2.61 -5.49 -5.15
N GLU A 37 2.00 -6.56 -5.66
CA GLU A 37 0.68 -6.55 -6.28
C GLU A 37 -0.41 -6.52 -5.20
N LEU A 38 -1.36 -5.60 -5.37
CA LEU A 38 -2.47 -5.39 -4.49
C LEU A 38 -3.71 -6.02 -5.11
N THR A 39 -4.17 -7.12 -4.50
CA THR A 39 -5.50 -7.64 -4.78
C THR A 39 -6.52 -6.70 -4.14
N ILE A 40 -7.00 -5.72 -4.91
CA ILE A 40 -8.16 -4.92 -4.53
C ILE A 40 -9.39 -5.84 -4.50
N ILE A 41 -9.78 -6.27 -3.31
CA ILE A 41 -11.07 -6.90 -3.09
C ILE A 41 -12.09 -5.77 -3.13
N SER A 42 -12.57 -5.42 -4.34
CA SER A 42 -13.68 -4.50 -4.51
C SER A 42 -14.83 -5.01 -3.67
N LYS A 43 -15.21 -4.24 -2.64
CA LYS A 43 -16.39 -4.51 -1.83
C LYS A 43 -17.62 -4.20 -2.71
N GLY A 44 -17.92 -5.09 -3.64
CA GLY A 44 -18.94 -4.87 -4.66
C GLY A 44 -18.85 -5.72 -5.93
N GLU A 45 -18.02 -6.77 -6.02
CA GLU A 45 -18.16 -7.78 -7.08
C GLU A 45 -17.98 -9.17 -6.48
N GLU A 46 -19.10 -9.85 -6.29
CA GLU A 46 -19.20 -11.28 -6.10
C GLU A 46 -18.60 -11.93 -7.35
N LYS A 47 -17.38 -12.47 -7.25
CA LYS A 47 -16.91 -13.44 -8.24
C LYS A 47 -17.56 -14.76 -7.89
N GLU A 48 -18.55 -15.15 -8.67
CA GLU A 48 -18.97 -16.55 -8.82
C GLU A 48 -17.71 -17.37 -9.13
N GLU A 49 -17.34 -18.25 -8.20
CA GLU A 49 -16.50 -19.40 -8.50
C GLU A 49 -17.39 -20.39 -9.28
N GLU A 50 -17.22 -20.44 -10.59
CA GLU A 50 -17.67 -21.57 -11.41
C GLU A 50 -16.42 -22.42 -11.71
N GLU A 51 -16.24 -23.50 -10.95
CA GLU A 51 -16.20 -24.91 -11.41
C GLU A 51 -15.75 -25.87 -10.28
#